data_AF-A0A4Q9KQ15-F1
#
_entry.id   AF-A0A4Q9KQ15-F1
#
_cell.length_a   1.000
_cell.length_b   1.000
_cell.length_c   1.000
_cell.angle_alpha   90.00
_cell.angle_beta   90.00
_cell.angle_gamma   90.00
#
_symmetry.space_group_name_H-M   'P 1'
#
loop_
_entity.id
_entity.type
_entity.pdbx_description
1 polymer ?
#
loop_
_entity_poly.entity_id
_entity_poly.type
_entity_poly.pdbx_seq_one_letter_code
_entity_poly.pdbx_strand_id
1 'polypeptide(L)'
;MDDESFNKFKENLEEFTPLIPDVVIDHFLERSGIEHCDENVRKMISLMTQKFITDISTSSFQYHKINQKAASKDKRIPKEKKPTLQVADLEKALEEQGINISRPYYFM
;
A
#
# COMPACT_ATOMS: atom_id res chain seq x y z
N MET A 1 16.89 7.98 -16.98
CA MET A 1 17.29 6.81 -16.22
C MET A 1 18.46 6.23 -16.97
N ASP A 2 19.63 6.30 -16.37
CA ASP A 2 20.91 5.78 -16.86
C ASP A 2 20.90 4.25 -16.82
N ASP A 3 21.43 3.60 -17.87
CA ASP A 3 21.41 2.14 -18.02
C ASP A 3 22.10 1.42 -16.84
N GLU A 4 23.10 2.08 -16.25
CA GLU A 4 23.81 1.60 -15.06
C GLU A 4 22.88 1.45 -13.85
N SER A 5 22.02 2.45 -13.59
CA SER A 5 21.02 2.38 -12.52
C SER A 5 20.00 1.27 -12.73
N PHE A 6 19.61 0.99 -13.98
CA PHE A 6 18.67 -0.09 -14.29
C PHE A 6 19.29 -1.48 -14.13
N ASN A 7 20.54 -1.67 -14.54
CA ASN A 7 21.24 -2.94 -14.34
C ASN A 7 21.45 -3.22 -12.84
N LYS A 8 21.84 -2.20 -12.07
CA LYS A 8 21.93 -2.32 -10.61
C LYS A 8 20.59 -2.68 -9.97
N PHE A 9 19.48 -2.16 -10.48
CA PHE A 9 18.15 -2.55 -10.01
C PHE A 9 17.87 -4.04 -10.26
N LYS A 10 18.23 -4.58 -11.43
CA LYS A 10 18.07 -6.01 -11.74
C LYS A 10 18.90 -6.89 -10.81
N GLU A 11 20.16 -6.53 -10.57
CA GLU A 11 21.03 -7.25 -9.62
C GLU A 11 20.41 -7.30 -8.22
N ASN A 12 19.93 -6.15 -7.72
CA ASN A 12 19.25 -6.10 -6.42
C ASN A 12 17.95 -6.92 -6.39
N LEU A 13 17.27 -7.06 -7.53
CA LEU A 13 16.03 -7.81 -7.63
C LEU A 13 16.27 -9.33 -7.60
N GLU A 14 17.39 -9.80 -8.13
CA GLU A 14 17.78 -11.22 -8.07
C GLU A 14 18.00 -11.66 -6.61
N GLU A 15 18.63 -10.81 -5.81
CA GLU A 15 18.88 -11.02 -4.37
C GLU A 15 17.65 -10.76 -3.48
N PHE A 16 16.62 -10.10 -4.01
CA PHE A 16 15.43 -9.74 -3.24
C PHE A 16 14.61 -10.98 -2.89
N THR A 17 14.36 -11.16 -1.59
CA THR A 17 13.42 -12.16 -1.08
C THR A 17 12.06 -11.49 -0.81
N PRO A 18 11.00 -11.82 -1.58
CA PRO A 18 9.71 -11.17 -1.44
C PRO A 18 9.01 -11.47 -0.11
N LEU A 19 8.29 -10.48 0.43
CA LEU A 19 7.42 -10.67 1.59
C LEU A 19 6.15 -11.44 1.23
N ILE A 20 5.62 -11.23 0.02
CA ILE A 20 4.42 -11.92 -0.46
C ILE A 20 4.85 -13.29 -0.98
N PRO A 21 4.27 -14.40 -0.49
CA PRO A 21 4.62 -15.73 -0.95
C PRO A 21 4.31 -15.94 -2.44
N ASP A 22 5.17 -16.68 -3.14
CA ASP A 22 5.05 -16.97 -4.57
C ASP A 22 3.67 -17.55 -4.93
N VAL A 23 3.13 -18.45 -4.11
CA VAL A 23 1.81 -19.08 -4.33
C VAL A 23 0.68 -18.05 -4.44
N VAL A 24 0.77 -16.93 -3.71
CA VAL A 24 -0.22 -15.86 -3.78
C VAL A 24 -0.11 -15.14 -5.13
N ILE A 25 1.11 -14.86 -5.57
CA ILE A 25 1.35 -14.21 -6.86
C ILE A 25 0.91 -15.12 -8.01
N ASP A 26 1.27 -16.40 -7.97
CA ASP A 26 0.90 -17.38 -8.99
C ASP A 26 -0.62 -17.50 -9.12
N HIS A 27 -1.37 -17.54 -8.00
CA HIS A 27 -2.83 -17.51 -8.04
C HIS A 27 -3.40 -16.25 -8.73
N PHE A 28 -2.82 -15.08 -8.52
CA PHE A 28 -3.27 -13.85 -9.20
C PHE A 28 -2.83 -13.78 -10.66
N LEU A 29 -1.68 -14.37 -11.01
CA LEU A 29 -1.21 -14.50 -12.39
C LEU A 29 -2.12 -15.43 -13.19
N GLU A 30 -2.41 -16.63 -12.68
CA GLU A 30 -3.33 -17.59 -13.28
C GLU A 30 -4.73 -16.99 -13.46
N ARG A 31 -5.24 -16.30 -12.42
CA ARG A 31 -6.53 -15.59 -12.50
C ARG A 31 -6.55 -14.49 -13.57
N SER A 32 -5.39 -13.92 -13.89
CA SER A 32 -5.23 -12.91 -14.95
C SER A 32 -4.95 -13.54 -16.32
N GLY A 33 -4.87 -14.88 -16.42
CA GLY A 33 -4.60 -15.62 -17.65
C GLY A 33 -3.11 -15.80 -17.97
N ILE A 34 -2.22 -15.64 -16.99
CA ILE A 34 -0.76 -15.81 -17.15
C ILE A 34 -0.35 -17.13 -16.50
N GLU A 35 0.02 -18.11 -17.31
CA GLU A 35 0.41 -19.45 -16.82
C GLU A 35 1.91 -19.57 -16.51
N HIS A 36 2.75 -18.78 -17.19
CA HIS A 36 4.20 -18.84 -17.04
C HIS A 36 4.78 -17.43 -16.89
N CYS A 37 5.57 -17.24 -15.83
CA CYS A 37 6.21 -15.98 -15.50
C CYS A 37 7.64 -16.24 -15.04
N ASP A 38 8.59 -15.41 -15.50
CA ASP A 38 9.97 -15.42 -15.03
C ASP A 38 10.00 -15.09 -13.53
N GLU A 39 10.88 -15.76 -12.77
CA GLU A 39 11.09 -15.52 -11.34
C GLU A 39 11.38 -14.04 -11.04
N ASN A 40 12.19 -13.38 -11.88
CA ASN A 40 12.50 -11.96 -11.71
C ASN A 40 11.27 -11.08 -11.91
N VAL A 41 10.38 -11.45 -12.82
CA VAL A 41 9.11 -10.74 -13.02
C VAL A 41 8.17 -10.98 -11.84
N ARG A 42 8.11 -12.21 -11.29
CA ARG A 42 7.34 -12.51 -10.08
C ARG A 42 7.83 -11.67 -8.88
N LYS A 43 9.15 -11.62 -8.66
CA LYS A 43 9.77 -10.77 -7.63
C LYS A 43 9.46 -9.29 -7.83
N MET A 44 9.50 -8.81 -9.08
CA MET A 44 9.17 -7.42 -9.41
C MET A 44 7.72 -7.09 -9.09
N ILE A 45 6.77 -7.96 -9.47
CA ILE A 45 5.35 -7.78 -9.16
C ILE A 45 5.16 -7.71 -7.65
N SER A 46 5.75 -8.65 -6.91
CA SER A 46 5.67 -8.64 -5.45
C SER A 46 6.26 -7.36 -4.84
N LEU A 47 7.41 -6.88 -5.32
CA LEU A 47 8.04 -5.65 -4.85
C LEU A 47 7.14 -4.43 -5.11
N MET A 48 6.56 -4.34 -6.31
CA MET A 48 5.65 -3.26 -6.67
C MET A 48 4.37 -3.28 -5.83
N THR A 49 3.78 -4.45 -5.61
CA THR A 49 2.61 -4.61 -4.72
C THR A 49 2.94 -4.19 -3.29
N GLN A 50 4.10 -4.62 -2.78
CA GLN A 50 4.54 -4.25 -1.43
C GLN A 50 4.77 -2.74 -1.31
N LYS A 51 5.40 -2.12 -2.31
CA LYS A 51 5.59 -0.66 -2.35
C LYS A 51 4.25 0.06 -2.37
N PHE A 52 3.31 -0.37 -3.21
CA PHE A 52 1.98 0.24 -3.32
C PHE A 52 1.22 0.23 -1.99
N ILE A 53 1.18 -0.91 -1.30
CA ILE A 53 0.55 -1.03 0.02
C ILE A 53 1.26 -0.15 1.06
N THR A 54 2.59 -0.09 1.00
CA THR A 54 3.41 0.73 1.91
C THR A 54 3.13 2.22 1.72
N ASP A 55 3.02 2.68 0.48
CA ASP A 55 2.73 4.07 0.15
C ASP A 55 1.33 4.48 0.65
N ILE A 56 0.31 3.66 0.41
CA ILE A 56 -1.05 3.90 0.91
C ILE A 56 -1.08 3.91 2.44
N SER A 57 -0.41 2.96 3.08
CA SER A 57 -0.37 2.86 4.54
C SER A 57 0.34 4.07 5.16
N THR A 58 1.40 4.56 4.50
CA THR A 58 2.15 5.73 4.94
C THR A 58 1.32 7.00 4.76
N SER A 59 0.65 7.19 3.62
CA SER A 59 -0.25 8.33 3.39
C SER A 59 -1.42 8.31 4.40
N SER A 60 -2.05 7.16 4.61
CA SER A 60 -3.10 6.98 5.62
C SER A 60 -2.62 7.37 7.02
N PHE A 61 -1.41 6.98 7.40
CA PHE A 61 -0.83 7.36 8.68
C PHE A 61 -0.55 8.86 8.79
N GLN A 62 -0.17 9.53 7.69
CA GLN A 62 -0.02 10.98 7.66
C GLN A 62 -1.36 11.69 7.89
N TYR A 63 -2.42 11.24 7.21
CA TYR A 63 -3.79 11.73 7.42
C TYR A 63 -4.24 11.54 8.87
N HIS A 64 -4.00 10.37 9.44
CA HIS A 64 -4.30 10.09 10.84
C HIS A 64 -3.63 11.10 11.79
N LYS A 65 -2.34 11.39 11.58
CA LYS A 65 -1.61 12.37 12.41
C LYS A 65 -2.15 13.79 12.26
N ILE A 66 -2.57 14.18 11.05
CA ILE A 66 -3.18 15.50 10.81
C ILE A 66 -4.51 15.60 11.59
N ASN A 67 -5.35 14.57 11.50
CA ASN A 67 -6.63 14.51 12.18
C ASN A 67 -6.48 14.48 13.71
N GLN A 68 -5.54 13.68 14.23
CA GLN A 68 -5.25 13.62 15.68
C GLN A 68 -4.73 14.96 16.23
N LYS A 69 -3.90 15.69 15.47
CA LYS A 69 -3.45 17.04 15.84
C LYS A 69 -4.61 18.04 15.87
N ALA A 70 -5.55 17.94 14.93
CA ALA A 70 -6.75 18.78 14.93
C ALA A 70 -7.66 18.47 16.13
N ALA A 71 -7.92 17.19 16.40
CA ALA A 71 -8.72 16.74 17.55
C ALA A 71 -8.09 17.15 18.89
N SER A 72 -6.75 17.12 19.00
CA SER A 72 -6.02 17.50 20.21
C SER A 72 -6.18 18.98 20.61
N LYS A 73 -6.64 19.84 19.70
CA LYS A 73 -6.97 21.25 20.01
C LYS A 73 -8.29 21.39 20.77
N ASP A 74 -9.21 20.43 20.60
CA ASP A 74 -10.46 20.40 21.34
C ASP A 74 -10.30 19.54 22.60
N LYS A 75 -10.31 20.19 23.77
CA LYS A 75 -10.16 19.51 25.07
C LYS A 75 -11.32 18.54 25.39
N ARG A 76 -12.44 18.63 24.66
CA ARG A 76 -13.59 17.74 24.81
C ARG A 76 -13.37 16.39 24.12
N ILE A 77 -12.45 16.33 23.15
CA ILE A 77 -12.16 15.10 22.42
C ILE A 77 -11.06 14.34 23.16
N PRO A 78 -11.32 13.11 23.64
CA PRO A 78 -10.30 12.31 24.29
C PRO A 78 -9.16 12.01 23.31
N LYS A 79 -7.93 12.23 23.76
CA LYS A 79 -6.74 11.92 22.95
C LYS A 79 -6.60 10.41 22.81
N GLU A 80 -6.66 9.92 21.57
CA GLU A 80 -6.32 8.53 21.28
C GLU A 80 -4.83 8.27 21.60
N LYS A 81 -4.57 7.29 22.46
CA LYS A 81 -3.21 6.94 22.89
C LYS A 81 -2.50 5.97 21.92
N LYS A 82 -3.26 5.25 21.10
CA LYS A 82 -2.75 4.26 20.16
C LYS A 82 -3.18 4.66 18.75
N PRO A 83 -2.25 4.73 17.77
CA PRO A 83 -2.61 4.99 16.39
C PRO A 83 -3.47 3.83 15.88
N THR A 84 -4.61 4.17 15.27
CA THR A 84 -5.54 3.19 14.72
C THR A 84 -5.76 3.53 13.26
N LEU A 85 -5.71 2.53 12.37
CA LEU A 85 -6.03 2.74 10.96
C LEU A 85 -7.53 2.96 10.80
N GLN A 86 -7.95 4.21 10.61
CA GLN A 86 -9.36 4.57 10.45
C GLN A 86 -9.73 4.63 8.97
N VAL A 87 -10.99 4.27 8.67
CA VAL A 87 -11.52 4.28 7.30
C VAL A 87 -11.43 5.67 6.69
N ALA A 88 -11.77 6.73 7.44
CA ALA A 88 -11.70 8.11 6.94
C ALA A 88 -10.28 8.57 6.56
N ASP A 89 -9.24 8.02 7.21
CA ASP A 89 -7.84 8.30 6.85
C ASP A 89 -7.44 7.55 5.58
N LEU A 90 -7.87 6.29 5.46
CA LEU A 90 -7.62 5.43 4.31
C LEU A 90 -8.35 5.91 3.04
N GLU A 91 -9.59 6.38 3.17
CA GLU A 91 -10.38 6.93 2.07
C GLU A 91 -9.67 8.11 1.41
N LYS A 92 -9.14 9.04 2.21
CA LYS A 92 -8.35 10.18 1.71
C LYS A 92 -7.06 9.74 1.02
N ALA A 93 -6.34 8.79 1.63
CA ALA A 93 -5.10 8.27 1.03
C ALA A 93 -5.34 7.57 -0.31
N LEU A 94 -6.48 6.89 -0.46
CA LEU A 94 -6.87 6.21 -1.70
C LEU A 94 -7.38 7.19 -2.76
N GLU A 95 -8.04 8.28 -2.36
CA GLU A 95 -8.47 9.35 -3.27
C GLU A 95 -7.27 9.98 -3.99
N GLU A 96 -6.13 10.14 -3.32
CA GLU A 96 -4.87 10.61 -3.95
C GLU A 96 -4.36 9.66 -5.05
N GLN A 97 -4.68 8.37 -4.95
CA GLN A 97 -4.33 7.35 -5.94
C GLN A 97 -5.43 7.18 -7.00
N GLY A 98 -6.48 8.00 -6.97
CA GLY A 98 -7.62 7.94 -7.90
C GLY A 98 -8.65 6.86 -7.56
N ILE A 99 -8.61 6.28 -6.36
CA ILE A 99 -9.53 5.23 -5.91
C ILE A 99 -10.59 5.86 -5.00
N ASN A 100 -11.84 5.91 -5.47
CA ASN A 100 -12.96 6.43 -4.69
C ASN A 100 -13.66 5.31 -3.90
N ILE A 101 -13.72 5.45 -2.57
CA ILE A 101 -14.51 4.59 -1.70
C ILE A 101 -15.76 5.36 -1.28
N SER A 102 -16.90 5.03 -1.86
CA SER A 102 -18.19 5.54 -1.44
C SER A 102 -18.86 4.53 -0.50
N ARG A 103 -18.67 4.71 0.80
CA ARG A 103 -19.36 3.91 1.82
C ARG A 103 -20.26 4.81 2.68
N PRO A 104 -21.55 4.51 2.80
CA PRO A 104 -22.41 5.24 3.71
C PRO A 104 -22.06 4.89 5.16
N TYR A 105 -22.12 5.86 6.05
CA TYR A 105 -21.87 5.65 7.48
C TYR A 105 -22.94 4.78 8.16
N TYR A 106 -24.14 4.75 7.59
CA TYR A 106 -25.27 3.93 8.03
C TYR A 106 -26.14 3.59 6.82
N PHE A 107 -26.78 2.44 6.86
CA PHE A 107 -27.87 2.10 5.94
C PHE A 107 -29.19 2.42 6.66
N MET A 108 -30.13 3.09 5.99
CA MET A 108 -31.50 3.26 6.50
C MET A 108 -32.32 2.00 6.30
#